data_AF-A0A916ABX2-F1
#
_entry.id   AF-A0A916ABX2-F1
#
_cell.length_a   1.000
_cell.length_b   1.000
_cell.length_c   1.000
_cell.angle_alpha   90.00
_cell.angle_beta   90.00
_cell.angle_gamma   90.00
#
_symmetry.space_group_name_H-M   'P 1'
#
loop_
_entity.id
_entity.type
_entity.pdbx_description
1 polymer ?
#
loop_
_entity_poly.entity_id
_entity_poly.type
_entity_poly.pdbx_seq_one_letter_code
_entity_poly.pdbx_strand_id
1 'polypeptide(L)'
;MRRLVKQWLGVGASGAPREGNDVEVRILMVCMGNICRSPTAEAVLRGKLQRAGLDKRVRVDSAGMTDYHAGEPPDPRSTAHAAQRGYDLKPLRARPVEAADFERFDWLLGMDEANLAWLHKRAPAGTAERCQLLLPFAGRADGVHEVPDPYYGGPAGFDHVLDLVEDACERLLPRLARGELGRAAGRGGKA
;
A
#
# COMPACT_ATOMS: atom_id res chain seq x y z
N MET A 1 27.72 -46.68 26.28
CA MET A 1 26.53 -45.93 26.71
C MET A 1 26.13 -44.99 25.58
N ARG A 2 24.97 -45.26 24.93
CA ARG A 2 24.19 -44.42 23.97
C ARG A 2 24.87 -44.08 22.60
N ARG A 3 24.51 -44.67 21.45
CA ARG A 3 23.34 -44.43 20.54
C ARG A 3 23.15 -42.92 20.27
N LEU A 4 23.12 -42.36 19.05
CA LEU A 4 22.51 -42.78 17.77
C LEU A 4 23.02 -41.92 16.59
N VAL A 5 23.05 -42.53 15.41
CA VAL A 5 23.04 -41.90 14.07
C VAL A 5 21.72 -41.15 13.86
N LYS A 6 21.75 -39.96 13.23
CA LYS A 6 20.70 -39.47 12.32
C LYS A 6 21.20 -38.33 11.43
N GLN A 7 21.34 -38.67 10.16
CA GLN A 7 21.32 -37.82 8.97
C GLN A 7 19.93 -37.19 8.80
N TRP A 8 19.84 -35.98 8.22
CA TRP A 8 18.73 -35.40 7.42
C TRP A 8 19.23 -34.01 6.92
N LEU A 9 19.53 -33.83 5.62
CA LEU A 9 18.65 -33.29 4.56
C LEU A 9 18.03 -31.94 5.00
N GLY A 10 18.41 -30.77 4.48
CA GLY A 10 18.59 -30.43 3.08
C GLY A 10 17.40 -29.56 2.63
N VAL A 11 17.50 -28.23 2.78
CA VAL A 11 16.84 -27.25 1.91
C VAL A 11 17.78 -26.06 1.79
N GLY A 12 18.48 -25.99 0.67
CA GLY A 12 19.28 -24.84 0.30
C GLY A 12 18.38 -23.67 -0.06
N ALA A 13 18.37 -22.63 0.78
CA ALA A 13 18.01 -21.28 0.34
C ALA A 13 19.26 -20.62 -0.27
N SER A 14 19.75 -21.16 -1.37
CA SER A 14 20.75 -20.50 -2.22
C SER A 14 20.00 -19.92 -3.42
N GLY A 15 19.44 -18.73 -3.22
CA GLY A 15 19.09 -17.84 -4.31
C GLY A 15 20.16 -16.76 -4.37
N ALA A 16 21.06 -16.84 -5.34
CA ALA A 16 21.91 -15.70 -5.68
C ALA A 16 21.03 -14.46 -5.95
N PRO A 17 21.47 -13.24 -5.61
CA PRO A 17 20.73 -12.03 -5.96
C PRO A 17 20.56 -11.99 -7.48
N ARG A 18 19.32 -12.00 -7.94
CA ARG A 18 18.99 -11.83 -9.36
C ARG A 18 19.13 -10.35 -9.67
N GLU A 19 20.24 -9.96 -10.29
CA GLU A 19 20.34 -8.64 -10.93
C GLU A 19 19.34 -8.61 -12.10
N GLY A 20 18.25 -7.86 -11.93
CA GLY A 20 17.19 -7.76 -12.94
C GLY A 20 15.87 -7.23 -12.37
N ASN A 21 15.75 -5.91 -12.32
CA ASN A 21 14.57 -5.13 -11.95
C ASN A 21 14.01 -5.42 -10.54
N ASP A 22 14.74 -4.89 -9.55
CA ASP A 22 14.62 -5.04 -8.08
C ASP A 22 13.24 -4.83 -7.45
N VAL A 23 12.21 -4.45 -8.20
CA VAL A 23 10.86 -4.23 -7.66
C VAL A 23 10.09 -5.55 -7.57
N GLU A 24 10.02 -6.07 -6.35
CA GLU A 24 9.29 -7.28 -5.98
C GLU A 24 7.77 -7.01 -5.91
N VAL A 25 7.35 -5.88 -5.33
CA VAL A 25 5.95 -5.58 -5.03
C VAL A 25 5.59 -4.13 -5.39
N ARG A 26 4.42 -3.92 -5.98
CA ARG A 26 3.85 -2.62 -6.33
C ARG A 26 2.48 -2.46 -5.66
N ILE A 27 2.33 -1.41 -4.86
CA ILE A 27 1.10 -1.10 -4.12
C ILE A 27 0.54 0.23 -4.61
N LEU A 28 -0.76 0.26 -4.92
CA LEU A 28 -1.50 1.49 -5.24
C LEU A 28 -2.47 1.82 -4.12
N MET A 29 -2.33 3.00 -3.51
CA MET A 29 -3.27 3.50 -2.51
C MET A 29 -4.43 4.23 -3.22
N VAL A 30 -5.68 3.91 -2.88
CA VAL A 30 -6.85 4.42 -3.61
C VAL A 30 -7.84 5.07 -2.65
N CYS A 31 -8.21 6.32 -2.92
CA CYS A 31 -9.34 6.99 -2.27
C CYS A 31 -10.24 7.68 -3.31
N MET A 32 -11.23 8.47 -2.88
CA MET A 32 -12.14 9.13 -3.81
C MET A 32 -11.43 10.16 -4.72
N GLY A 33 -10.86 11.22 -4.14
CA GLY A 33 -10.32 12.36 -4.89
C GLY A 33 -8.80 12.44 -5.01
N ASN A 34 -8.06 11.50 -4.41
CA ASN A 34 -6.59 11.47 -4.41
C ASN A 34 -5.87 12.75 -3.95
N ILE A 35 -6.49 13.52 -3.04
CA ILE A 35 -5.87 14.71 -2.44
C ILE A 35 -5.67 14.61 -0.93
N CYS A 36 -6.42 13.75 -0.23
CA CYS A 36 -6.31 13.62 1.23
C CYS A 36 -5.69 12.27 1.64
N ARG A 37 -6.50 11.21 1.60
CA ARG A 37 -6.18 9.92 2.23
C ARG A 37 -5.12 9.12 1.48
N SER A 38 -5.31 8.87 0.17
CA SER A 38 -4.36 8.04 -0.58
C SER A 38 -2.97 8.67 -0.78
N PRO A 39 -2.79 9.99 -0.98
CA PRO A 39 -1.46 10.61 -0.95
C PRO A 39 -0.79 10.51 0.42
N THR A 40 -1.58 10.63 1.50
CA THR A 40 -1.09 10.41 2.87
C THR A 40 -0.56 8.99 3.03
N ALA A 41 -1.33 7.98 2.61
CA ALA A 41 -0.92 6.58 2.67
C ALA A 41 0.33 6.28 1.82
N GLU A 42 0.43 6.87 0.63
CA GLU A 42 1.63 6.76 -0.21
C GLU A 42 2.86 7.33 0.50
N ALA A 43 2.78 8.56 0.99
CA ALA A 43 3.91 9.22 1.64
C ALA A 43 4.35 8.50 2.93
N VAL A 44 3.39 8.03 3.73
CA VAL A 44 3.67 7.28 4.96
C VAL A 44 4.38 5.97 4.65
N LEU A 45 3.83 5.15 3.74
CA LEU A 45 4.44 3.87 3.40
C LEU A 45 5.81 4.08 2.73
N ARG A 46 5.92 5.04 1.80
CA ARG A 46 7.19 5.39 1.15
C ARG A 46 8.26 5.77 2.17
N GLY A 47 7.94 6.65 3.11
CA GLY A 47 8.86 7.08 4.16
C GLY A 47 9.30 5.91 5.06
N LYS A 48 8.37 5.02 5.45
CA LYS A 48 8.70 3.83 6.24
C LYS A 48 9.56 2.83 5.45
N LEU A 49 9.29 2.62 4.15
CA LEU A 49 10.10 1.77 3.26
C LEU A 49 11.54 2.30 3.11
N GLN A 50 11.71 3.60 2.89
CA GLN A 50 13.03 4.24 2.80
C GLN A 50 13.83 4.06 4.10
N ARG A 51 13.20 4.31 5.26
CA ARG A 51 13.84 4.10 6.57
C ARG A 51 14.24 2.65 6.83
N ALA A 52 13.53 1.69 6.23
CA ALA A 52 13.82 0.27 6.34
C ALA A 52 14.73 -0.28 5.23
N GLY A 53 15.17 0.54 4.27
CA GLY A 53 15.98 0.10 3.12
C GLY A 53 15.23 -0.81 2.14
N LEU A 54 13.91 -0.70 2.05
CA LEU A 54 13.04 -1.53 1.20
C LEU A 54 12.50 -0.78 -0.04
N ASP A 55 12.87 0.48 -0.24
CA ASP A 55 12.38 1.37 -1.29
C ASP A 55 12.78 0.94 -2.72
N LYS A 56 13.81 0.11 -2.86
CA LYS A 56 14.16 -0.54 -4.13
C LYS A 56 13.28 -1.74 -4.44
N ARG A 57 12.81 -2.45 -3.39
CA ARG A 57 12.02 -3.69 -3.47
C ARG A 57 10.52 -3.45 -3.58
N VAL A 58 10.03 -2.40 -2.94
CA VAL A 58 8.61 -2.07 -2.91
C VAL A 58 8.38 -0.69 -3.50
N ARG A 59 7.48 -0.60 -4.48
CA ARG A 59 7.02 0.67 -5.03
C ARG A 59 5.61 0.97 -4.53
N VAL A 60 5.39 2.22 -4.16
CA VAL A 60 4.08 2.74 -3.76
C VAL A 60 3.75 3.99 -4.55
N ASP A 61 2.49 4.06 -4.97
CA ASP A 61 1.86 5.16 -5.69
C ASP A 61 0.45 5.38 -5.12
N SER A 62 -0.22 6.46 -5.50
CA SER A 62 -1.62 6.70 -5.16
C SER A 62 -2.46 7.18 -6.34
N ALA A 63 -3.77 6.94 -6.25
CA ALA A 63 -4.74 7.35 -7.26
C ALA A 63 -6.14 7.57 -6.64
N GLY A 64 -7.04 8.11 -7.46
CA GLY A 64 -8.40 8.49 -7.13
C GLY A 64 -9.46 7.72 -7.93
N MET A 65 -10.64 7.53 -7.36
CA MET A 65 -11.80 7.01 -8.11
C MET A 65 -12.30 8.01 -9.18
N THR A 66 -12.06 9.30 -8.97
CA THR A 66 -12.44 10.38 -9.89
C THR A 66 -11.21 11.14 -10.38
N ASP A 67 -11.38 11.84 -11.50
CA ASP A 67 -10.39 12.73 -12.11
C ASP A 67 -10.61 14.20 -11.72
N TYR A 68 -11.54 14.49 -10.80
CA TYR A 68 -11.93 15.86 -10.43
C TYR A 68 -10.76 16.74 -9.98
N HIS A 69 -9.77 16.13 -9.31
CA HIS A 69 -8.55 16.81 -8.85
C HIS A 69 -7.31 16.43 -9.67
N ALA A 70 -7.45 15.86 -10.88
CA ALA A 70 -6.30 15.38 -11.64
C ALA A 70 -5.27 16.50 -11.89
N GLY A 71 -4.01 16.24 -11.55
CA GLY A 71 -2.90 17.18 -11.63
C GLY A 71 -2.78 18.16 -10.46
N GLU A 72 -3.73 18.19 -9.53
CA GLU A 72 -3.67 19.04 -8.34
C GLU A 72 -2.70 18.46 -7.29
N PRO A 73 -2.07 19.32 -6.47
CA PRO A 73 -1.34 18.85 -5.29
C PRO A 73 -2.29 18.28 -4.23
N PRO A 74 -1.78 17.48 -3.27
CA PRO A 74 -2.56 17.06 -2.12
C PRO A 74 -3.13 18.25 -1.33
N ASP A 75 -4.23 18.00 -0.62
CA ASP A 75 -4.92 18.99 0.20
C ASP A 75 -3.92 19.67 1.15
N PRO A 76 -3.89 21.01 1.22
CA PRO A 76 -2.94 21.73 2.05
C PRO A 76 -2.98 21.34 3.53
N ARG A 77 -4.16 20.95 4.05
CA ARG A 77 -4.34 20.46 5.43
C ARG A 77 -3.67 19.10 5.60
N SER A 78 -3.93 18.16 4.68
CA SER A 78 -3.25 16.85 4.69
C SER A 78 -1.73 17.02 4.61
N THR A 79 -1.26 17.91 3.74
CA THR A 79 0.16 18.25 3.59
C THR A 79 0.75 18.83 4.88
N ALA A 80 0.05 19.75 5.53
CA ALA A 80 0.52 20.39 6.76
C ALA A 80 0.62 19.39 7.93
N HIS A 81 -0.41 18.57 8.13
CA HIS A 81 -0.41 17.55 9.20
C HIS A 81 0.63 16.45 8.95
N ALA A 82 0.76 15.98 7.71
CA ALA A 82 1.75 14.97 7.36
C ALA A 82 3.20 15.48 7.53
N ALA A 83 3.46 16.75 7.20
CA ALA A 83 4.76 17.38 7.39
C ALA A 83 5.16 17.47 8.88
N GLN A 84 4.20 17.70 9.79
CA GLN A 84 4.45 17.66 11.24
C GLN A 84 4.92 16.29 11.73
N ARG A 85 4.57 15.21 11.01
CA ARG A 85 5.00 13.83 11.28
C ARG A 85 6.20 13.39 10.44
N GLY A 86 6.80 14.30 9.66
CA GLY A 86 7.99 14.03 8.86
C GLY A 86 7.73 13.36 7.51
N TYR A 87 6.51 13.46 6.97
CA TYR A 87 6.17 12.97 5.62
C TYR A 87 5.97 14.13 4.65
N ASP A 88 6.58 14.05 3.47
CA ASP A 88 6.43 15.06 2.42
C ASP A 88 5.45 14.62 1.33
N LEU A 89 4.33 15.33 1.24
CA LEU A 89 3.28 15.12 0.24
C LEU A 89 3.40 16.09 -0.94
N LYS A 90 4.21 17.15 -0.83
CA LYS A 90 4.27 18.25 -1.82
C LYS A 90 4.62 17.79 -3.24
N PRO A 91 5.46 16.76 -3.45
CA PRO A 91 5.78 16.28 -4.81
C PRO A 91 4.63 15.49 -5.46
N LEU A 92 3.67 14.98 -4.68
CA LEU A 92 2.61 14.12 -5.17
C LEU A 92 1.61 14.90 -6.00
N ARG A 93 0.97 14.23 -6.97
CA ARG A 93 -0.07 14.83 -7.81
C ARG A 93 -1.22 13.87 -7.93
N ALA A 94 -2.42 14.41 -7.76
CA ALA A 94 -3.63 13.63 -7.87
C ALA A 94 -3.80 13.11 -9.30
N ARG A 95 -4.25 11.86 -9.44
CA ARG A 95 -4.57 11.24 -10.73
C ARG A 95 -5.70 10.23 -10.55
N PRO A 96 -6.53 9.98 -11.57
CA PRO A 96 -7.49 8.89 -11.52
C PRO A 96 -6.79 7.53 -11.58
N VAL A 97 -7.46 6.50 -11.06
CA VAL A 97 -7.11 5.10 -11.32
C VAL A 97 -7.37 4.80 -12.80
N GLU A 98 -6.39 4.21 -13.46
CA GLU A 98 -6.48 3.82 -14.87
C GLU A 98 -6.64 2.30 -15.02
N ALA A 99 -7.16 1.83 -16.16
CA ALA A 99 -7.26 0.40 -16.44
C ALA A 99 -5.90 -0.32 -16.34
N ALA A 100 -4.83 0.35 -16.80
CA ALA A 100 -3.47 -0.16 -16.72
C ALA A 100 -2.97 -0.34 -15.28
N ASP A 101 -3.55 0.34 -14.28
CA ASP A 101 -3.14 0.19 -12.89
C ASP A 101 -3.44 -1.21 -12.35
N PHE A 102 -4.53 -1.83 -12.80
CA PHE A 102 -4.84 -3.21 -12.45
C PHE A 102 -3.77 -4.18 -13.00
N GLU A 103 -3.04 -3.85 -14.05
CA GLU A 103 -1.95 -4.69 -14.55
C GLU A 103 -0.59 -4.32 -13.92
N ARG A 104 -0.40 -3.03 -13.65
CA ARG A 104 0.85 -2.47 -13.11
C ARG A 104 1.05 -2.81 -11.63
N PHE A 105 -0.01 -2.82 -10.84
CA PHE A 105 0.07 -3.00 -9.38
C PHE A 105 -0.30 -4.42 -8.94
N ASP A 106 0.41 -4.89 -7.93
CA ASP A 106 0.16 -6.19 -7.31
C ASP A 106 -0.98 -6.11 -6.29
N TRP A 107 -1.11 -4.95 -5.62
CA TRP A 107 -2.13 -4.67 -4.63
C TRP A 107 -2.73 -3.27 -4.86
N LEU A 108 -4.06 -3.18 -4.82
CA LEU A 108 -4.79 -1.91 -4.84
C LEU A 108 -5.51 -1.78 -3.49
N LEU A 109 -5.06 -0.86 -2.65
CA LEU A 109 -5.53 -0.71 -1.28
C LEU A 109 -6.47 0.49 -1.16
N GLY A 110 -7.77 0.21 -1.01
CA GLY A 110 -8.81 1.20 -0.77
C GLY A 110 -8.80 1.73 0.66
N MET A 111 -9.20 2.99 0.84
CA MET A 111 -9.31 3.62 2.16
C MET A 111 -10.62 3.26 2.86
N ASP A 112 -11.70 3.10 2.11
CA ASP A 112 -13.04 2.74 2.60
C ASP A 112 -13.71 1.70 1.68
N GLU A 113 -14.84 1.14 2.13
CA GLU A 113 -15.64 0.14 1.43
C GLU A 113 -16.20 0.67 0.10
N ALA A 114 -16.45 1.98 0.01
CA ALA A 114 -16.86 2.57 -1.27
C ALA A 114 -15.73 2.50 -2.30
N ASN A 115 -14.47 2.70 -1.88
CA ASN A 115 -13.30 2.52 -2.74
C ASN A 115 -13.15 1.05 -3.15
N LEU A 116 -13.29 0.12 -2.20
CA LEU A 116 -13.18 -1.31 -2.48
C LEU A 116 -14.25 -1.77 -3.48
N ALA A 117 -15.51 -1.41 -3.23
CA ALA A 117 -16.62 -1.74 -4.11
C ALA A 117 -16.45 -1.12 -5.51
N TRP A 118 -15.90 0.10 -5.59
CA TRP A 118 -15.61 0.75 -6.87
C TRP A 118 -14.49 0.04 -7.64
N LEU A 119 -13.43 -0.39 -6.95
CA LEU A 119 -12.31 -1.16 -7.52
C LEU A 119 -12.78 -2.53 -8.01
N HIS A 120 -13.57 -3.26 -7.21
CA HIS A 120 -14.09 -4.58 -7.57
C HIS A 120 -14.94 -4.56 -8.83
N LYS A 121 -15.74 -3.50 -9.02
CA LYS A 121 -16.55 -3.31 -10.24
C LYS A 121 -15.73 -3.06 -11.51
N ARG A 122 -14.46 -2.67 -11.36
CA ARG A 122 -13.55 -2.31 -12.47
C ARG A 122 -12.39 -3.29 -12.66
N ALA A 123 -12.14 -4.12 -11.66
CA ALA A 123 -11.10 -5.13 -11.72
C ALA A 123 -11.37 -6.10 -12.89
N PRO A 124 -10.37 -6.35 -13.76
CA PRO A 124 -10.46 -7.43 -14.74
C PRO A 124 -10.77 -8.78 -14.09
N ALA A 125 -11.36 -9.69 -14.85
CA ALA A 125 -11.75 -11.01 -14.37
C ALA A 125 -10.57 -11.74 -13.70
N GLY A 126 -10.82 -12.32 -12.52
CA GLY A 126 -9.82 -13.06 -11.76
C GLY A 126 -8.75 -12.19 -11.10
N THR A 127 -9.05 -10.91 -10.86
CA THR A 127 -8.09 -9.99 -10.26
C THR A 127 -8.60 -9.13 -9.10
N ALA A 128 -9.87 -9.31 -8.71
CA ALA A 128 -10.54 -8.54 -7.67
C ALA A 128 -9.96 -8.81 -6.27
N GLU A 129 -9.38 -9.98 -6.03
CA GLU A 129 -8.73 -10.38 -4.76
C GLU A 129 -7.50 -9.53 -4.41
N ARG A 130 -6.94 -8.84 -5.40
CA ARG A 130 -5.84 -7.88 -5.25
C ARG A 130 -6.30 -6.52 -4.75
N CYS A 131 -7.60 -6.25 -4.86
CA CYS A 131 -8.23 -5.05 -4.35
C CYS A 131 -8.70 -5.34 -2.92
N GLN A 132 -8.11 -4.66 -1.94
CA GLN A 132 -8.43 -4.85 -0.51
C GLN A 132 -8.52 -3.51 0.20
N LEU A 133 -9.04 -3.49 1.42
CA LEU A 133 -8.94 -2.31 2.29
C LEU A 133 -7.53 -2.21 2.89
N LEU A 134 -7.05 -0.99 3.10
CA LEU A 134 -5.80 -0.73 3.81
C LEU A 134 -5.89 -1.09 5.30
N LEU A 135 -6.98 -0.69 5.97
CA LEU A 135 -7.02 -0.71 7.43
C LEU A 135 -7.09 -2.12 8.06
N PRO A 136 -7.64 -3.17 7.42
CA PRO A 136 -7.53 -4.54 7.94
C PRO A 136 -6.09 -5.06 8.10
N PHE A 137 -5.10 -4.38 7.52
CA PHE A 137 -3.69 -4.67 7.81
C PHE A 137 -3.22 -4.12 9.16
N ALA A 138 -3.93 -3.14 9.73
CA ALA A 138 -3.61 -2.58 11.05
C ALA A 138 -3.90 -3.58 12.17
N GLY A 139 -3.16 -3.47 13.27
CA GLY A 139 -3.26 -4.39 14.40
C GLY A 139 -4.31 -3.98 15.44
N ARG A 140 -5.43 -3.39 14.99
CA ARG A 140 -6.39 -2.72 15.87
C ARG A 140 -7.47 -3.65 16.38
N ALA A 141 -7.92 -3.40 17.61
CA ALA A 141 -9.01 -4.13 18.26
C ALA A 141 -10.26 -3.25 18.53
N ASP A 142 -10.29 -2.03 17.99
CA ASP A 142 -11.34 -1.04 18.20
C ASP A 142 -12.51 -1.13 17.20
N GLY A 143 -12.47 -2.09 16.28
CA GLY A 143 -13.52 -2.33 15.29
C GLY A 143 -13.51 -1.36 14.10
N VAL A 144 -12.58 -0.40 14.06
CA VAL A 144 -12.42 0.52 12.92
C VAL A 144 -11.74 -0.21 11.77
N HIS A 145 -12.38 -0.24 10.61
CA HIS A 145 -11.94 -0.98 9.41
C HIS A 145 -11.83 -0.11 8.14
N GLU A 146 -12.17 1.18 8.24
CA GLU A 146 -12.04 2.16 7.16
C GLU A 146 -11.23 3.38 7.63
N VAL A 147 -10.56 4.04 6.70
CA VAL A 147 -9.93 5.35 6.89
C VAL A 147 -10.95 6.43 6.50
N PRO A 148 -11.54 7.14 7.48
CA PRO A 148 -12.63 8.09 7.23
C PRO A 148 -12.17 9.27 6.38
N ASP A 149 -13.05 9.80 5.55
CA ASP A 149 -12.74 10.97 4.72
C ASP A 149 -12.63 12.24 5.59
N PRO A 150 -11.44 12.88 5.69
CA PRO A 150 -11.27 14.06 6.54
C PRO A 150 -11.76 15.34 5.85
N TYR A 151 -12.15 15.30 4.56
CA TYR A 151 -12.29 16.49 3.72
C TYR A 151 -13.30 17.52 4.26
N TYR A 152 -14.42 17.04 4.78
CA TYR A 152 -15.48 17.85 5.40
C TYR A 152 -15.33 17.99 6.93
N GLY A 153 -14.26 17.46 7.50
CA GLY A 153 -13.95 17.50 8.93
C GLY A 153 -13.02 18.65 9.33
N GLY A 154 -12.71 18.71 10.63
CA GLY A 154 -11.72 19.62 11.20
C GLY A 154 -10.30 19.02 11.25
N PRO A 155 -9.32 19.75 11.82
CA PRO A 155 -7.92 19.33 11.92
C PRO A 155 -7.73 17.92 12.51
N ALA A 156 -8.50 17.58 13.54
CA ALA A 156 -8.44 16.26 14.19
C ALA A 156 -8.74 15.09 13.22
N GLY A 157 -9.50 15.33 12.14
CA GLY A 157 -9.74 14.31 11.12
C GLY A 157 -8.47 13.95 10.33
N PHE A 158 -7.61 14.94 10.04
CA PHE A 158 -6.36 14.71 9.32
C PHE A 158 -5.34 13.96 10.17
N ASP A 159 -5.26 14.29 11.47
CA ASP A 159 -4.44 13.55 12.42
C ASP A 159 -4.94 12.11 12.59
N HIS A 160 -6.24 11.91 12.67
CA HIS A 160 -6.83 10.58 12.78
C HIS A 160 -6.53 9.71 11.55
N VAL A 161 -6.59 10.28 10.35
CA VAL A 161 -6.18 9.58 9.12
C VAL A 161 -4.72 9.14 9.19
N LEU A 162 -3.81 10.02 9.65
CA LEU A 162 -2.41 9.68 9.83
C LEU A 162 -2.24 8.55 10.86
N ASP A 163 -2.92 8.59 12.00
CA ASP A 163 -2.84 7.54 13.02
C ASP A 163 -3.19 6.17 12.45
N LEU A 164 -4.30 6.08 11.72
CA LEU A 164 -4.78 4.84 11.11
C LEU A 164 -3.84 4.33 10.01
N VAL A 165 -3.38 5.23 9.15
CA VAL A 165 -2.47 4.90 8.04
C VAL A 165 -1.11 4.46 8.57
N GLU A 166 -0.57 5.12 9.61
CA GLU A 166 0.71 4.76 10.20
C GLU A 166 0.66 3.37 10.84
N ASP A 167 -0.39 3.06 11.59
CA ASP A 167 -0.61 1.74 12.21
C ASP A 167 -0.71 0.63 11.15
N ALA A 168 -1.51 0.84 10.10
CA ALA A 168 -1.59 -0.09 8.97
C ALA A 168 -0.22 -0.31 8.30
N CYS A 169 0.52 0.78 8.02
CA CYS A 169 1.82 0.70 7.37
C CYS A 169 2.89 0.04 8.26
N GLU A 170 2.82 0.22 9.58
CA GLU A 170 3.71 -0.44 10.55
C GLU A 170 3.54 -1.95 10.58
N ARG A 171 2.32 -2.43 10.33
CA ARG A 171 2.03 -3.87 10.24
C ARG A 171 2.29 -4.44 8.84
N LEU A 172 2.13 -3.64 7.80
CA LEU A 172 2.51 -4.00 6.43
C LEU A 172 4.02 -4.19 6.27
N LEU A 173 4.83 -3.31 6.87
CA LEU A 173 6.27 -3.24 6.62
C LEU A 173 7.01 -4.56 6.91
N PRO A 174 6.82 -5.25 8.06
CA PRO A 174 7.47 -6.54 8.31
C PRO A 174 7.00 -7.64 7.36
N ARG A 175 5.73 -7.62 6.95
CA ARG A 175 5.16 -8.59 5.99
C ARG A 175 5.80 -8.42 4.61
N LEU A 176 5.98 -7.17 4.17
CA LEU A 176 6.70 -6.83 2.94
C LEU A 176 8.17 -7.24 3.02
N ALA A 177 8.84 -7.00 4.14
CA ALA A 177 10.23 -7.40 4.35
C ALA A 177 10.44 -8.92 4.19
N ARG A 178 9.50 -9.72 4.72
CA ARG A 178 9.48 -11.20 4.64
C ARG A 178 8.90 -11.74 3.33
N GLY A 179 8.40 -10.88 2.43
CA GLY A 179 7.80 -11.29 1.16
C GLY A 179 6.42 -11.96 1.30
N GLU A 180 5.72 -11.75 2.42
CA GLU A 180 4.40 -12.34 2.68
C GLU A 180 3.28 -11.66 1.89
N LEU A 181 3.47 -10.38 1.53
CA LEU A 181 2.71 -9.73 0.46
C LEU A 181 3.53 -9.87 -0.83
N GLY A 182 3.58 -11.08 -1.39
CA GLY A 182 4.22 -11.31 -2.69
C GLY A 182 3.47 -10.65 -3.85
N ARG A 183 3.99 -10.84 -5.08
CA ARG A 183 3.21 -10.51 -6.28
C ARG A 183 1.90 -11.27 -6.24
N ALA A 184 0.80 -10.57 -6.49
CA ALA A 184 -0.48 -11.24 -6.61
C ALA A 184 -0.44 -12.31 -7.72
N ALA A 185 -1.16 -13.41 -7.48
CA ALA A 185 -1.31 -14.47 -8.46
C ALA A 185 -1.85 -13.88 -9.78
N GLY A 186 -1.23 -14.21 -10.92
CA GLY A 186 -1.66 -13.74 -12.24
C GLY A 186 -0.69 -12.83 -13.01
N ARG A 187 0.40 -12.31 -12.39
CA ARG A 187 1.48 -11.59 -13.13
C ARG A 187 2.53 -12.50 -13.77
N GLY A 188 2.39 -13.82 -13.63
CA GLY A 188 3.15 -14.79 -14.39
C GLY A 188 2.58 -14.85 -15.80
N GLY A 189 3.09 -14.01 -16.70
CA GLY A 189 2.78 -14.11 -18.12
C GLY A 189 3.01 -15.54 -18.60
N LYS A 190 2.09 -16.03 -19.44
CA LYS A 190 2.38 -17.14 -20.35
C LYS A 190 3.71 -16.83 -21.07
N ALA A 191 4.53 -17.87 -21.17
CA ALA A 191 5.81 -17.88 -21.89
C ALA A 191 5.70 -17.26 -23.29
#